data_AF-A0A246JFM3-F1
#
_entry.id   AF-A0A246JFM3-F1
#
_cell.length_a   1.000
_cell.length_b   1.000
_cell.length_c   1.000
_cell.angle_alpha   90.00
_cell.angle_beta   90.00
_cell.angle_gamma   90.00
#
_symmetry.space_group_name_H-M   'P 1'
#
loop_
_entity.id
_entity.type
_entity.pdbx_description
1 polymer ?
#
loop_
_entity_poly.entity_id
_entity_poly.type
_entity_poly.pdbx_seq_one_letter_code
_entity_poly.pdbx_strand_id
1 'polypeptide(L)'
;MRLSTANMFDASIATLQRRQQEMQDAQQRLTSGKRVERASDDPTGAARAERARTSIGQVDASQRALDASRNSMTLAESALGDANELMQQIRETMLAAGNASYSDPERKSLATKIQGLRDQLLSIANRSDGAGGFLFSGQGTNGTPFLDNPVQRDAAGNRIGGGVGFEGVSGNVSTGNLENYPLSVDGRMAWEQARSGNGTFETGVAPNALTNKSATGWVDAGRVTDPTAITGDSYSIVISGTAPSQTYTVFNETQGHVPVASDNFSTGNTVKFDGMAMTISGAPSDGDTFTAKPSTNDLKLFDVLDRTIESLKTTGRTGTEVTQANLLNLRDLDAVAGNLTNVRSQVGEQMNNLDGSESRLQTLKVYNQAEQSAAEDLDMTQGISDFQNQQTGYDAALKTYSMVQRMSLFQYINN
;
A
#
# COMPACT_ATOMS: atom_id res chain seq x y z
N MET A 1 0.77 88.88 20.19
CA MET A 1 -0.40 87.98 20.02
C MET A 1 -0.55 87.41 18.60
N ARG A 2 -0.19 88.09 17.50
CA ARG A 2 -0.31 87.55 16.11
C ARG A 2 0.49 86.24 15.84
N LEU A 3 1.65 86.06 16.46
CA LEU A 3 2.45 84.82 16.32
C LEU A 3 1.84 83.62 17.05
N SER A 4 1.10 83.87 18.14
CA SER A 4 0.39 82.84 18.91
C SER A 4 -0.84 82.34 18.18
N THR A 5 -1.56 83.22 17.47
CA THR A 5 -2.76 82.85 16.70
C THR A 5 -2.42 82.03 15.45
N ALA A 6 -1.32 82.35 14.75
CA ALA A 6 -0.84 81.56 13.62
C ALA A 6 -0.44 80.14 14.04
N ASN A 7 0.33 80.00 15.13
CA ASN A 7 0.72 78.69 15.66
C ASN A 7 -0.49 77.86 16.13
N MET A 8 -1.54 78.48 16.69
CA MET A 8 -2.77 77.76 17.05
C MET A 8 -3.57 77.29 15.83
N PHE A 9 -3.57 78.09 14.76
CA PHE A 9 -4.23 77.74 13.51
C PHE A 9 -3.54 76.55 12.82
N ASP A 10 -2.21 76.61 12.70
CA ASP A 10 -1.41 75.53 12.11
C ASP A 10 -1.50 74.24 12.95
N ALA A 11 -1.50 74.35 14.29
CA ALA A 11 -1.70 73.21 15.17
C ALA A 11 -3.10 72.59 15.02
N SER A 12 -4.14 73.40 14.79
CA SER A 12 -5.50 72.92 14.59
C SER A 12 -5.69 72.23 13.23
N ILE A 13 -5.08 72.75 12.16
CA ILE A 13 -5.08 72.10 10.84
C ILE A 13 -4.30 70.79 10.89
N ALA A 14 -3.12 70.76 11.51
CA ALA A 14 -2.34 69.54 11.67
C ALA A 14 -3.10 68.47 12.48
N THR A 15 -3.91 68.89 13.46
CA THR A 15 -4.78 67.98 14.22
C THR A 15 -5.94 67.46 13.38
N LEU A 16 -6.58 68.32 12.56
CA LEU A 16 -7.64 67.91 11.65
C LEU A 16 -7.15 66.92 10.58
N GLN A 17 -6.00 67.20 9.95
CA GLN A 17 -5.38 66.33 8.96
C GLN A 17 -5.05 64.96 9.58
N ARG A 18 -4.50 64.93 10.81
CA ARG A 18 -4.23 63.68 11.52
C ARG A 18 -5.51 62.87 11.79
N ARG A 19 -6.56 63.53 12.29
CA ARG A 19 -7.86 62.85 12.55
C ARG A 19 -8.54 62.37 11.28
N GLN A 20 -8.42 63.11 10.19
CA GLN A 20 -8.91 62.69 8.89
C GLN A 20 -8.18 61.43 8.40
N GLN A 21 -6.86 61.37 8.59
CA GLN A 21 -6.06 60.20 8.26
C GLN A 21 -6.41 58.98 9.14
N GLU A 22 -6.52 59.18 10.47
CA GLU A 22 -6.95 58.13 11.40
C GLU A 22 -8.31 57.54 11.00
N MET A 23 -9.29 58.39 10.67
CA MET A 23 -10.62 57.99 10.23
C MET A 23 -10.58 57.20 8.91
N GLN A 24 -9.75 57.63 7.95
CA GLN A 24 -9.56 56.90 6.69
C GLN A 24 -8.96 55.52 6.94
N ASP A 25 -7.98 55.41 7.84
CA ASP A 25 -7.35 54.13 8.20
C ASP A 25 -8.36 53.21 8.91
N ALA A 26 -9.16 53.72 9.84
CA ALA A 26 -10.22 52.95 10.50
C ALA A 26 -11.32 52.51 9.53
N GLN A 27 -11.70 53.37 8.58
CA GLN A 27 -12.61 53.00 7.51
C GLN A 27 -12.02 51.88 6.65
N GLN A 28 -10.74 51.98 6.28
CA GLN A 28 -10.07 50.97 5.46
C GLN A 28 -10.06 49.62 6.17
N ARG A 29 -9.66 49.57 7.45
CA ARG A 29 -9.68 48.34 8.28
C ARG A 29 -11.08 47.74 8.43
N LEU A 30 -12.12 48.58 8.58
CA LEU A 30 -13.50 48.11 8.63
C LEU A 30 -13.96 47.52 7.29
N THR A 31 -13.58 48.15 6.17
CA THR A 31 -13.96 47.65 4.83
C THR A 31 -13.19 46.39 4.43
N SER A 32 -11.92 46.28 4.83
CA SER A 32 -11.10 45.08 4.55
C SER A 32 -11.34 43.96 5.56
N GLY A 33 -11.89 44.28 6.73
CA GLY A 33 -12.08 43.35 7.84
C GLY A 33 -10.78 42.91 8.52
N LYS A 34 -9.65 43.54 8.18
CA LYS A 34 -8.33 43.20 8.70
C LYS A 34 -7.78 44.30 9.57
N ARG A 35 -7.26 43.92 10.74
CA ARG A 35 -6.48 44.78 11.62
C ARG A 35 -5.11 45.07 11.03
N VAL A 36 -4.51 44.09 10.36
CA VAL A 36 -3.18 44.18 9.73
C VAL A 36 -3.34 43.99 8.23
N GLU A 37 -3.35 45.09 7.48
CA GLU A 37 -3.44 45.05 6.02
C GLU A 37 -2.07 45.20 5.37
N ARG A 38 -1.20 46.02 5.97
CA ARG A 38 0.19 46.23 5.55
C ARG A 38 1.14 45.81 6.66
N ALA A 39 2.34 45.34 6.29
CA ALA A 39 3.38 44.99 7.26
C ALA A 39 3.82 46.19 8.13
N SER A 40 3.58 47.42 7.66
CA SER A 40 3.80 48.66 8.42
C SER A 40 2.84 48.84 9.60
N ASP A 41 1.65 48.22 9.56
CA ASP A 41 0.60 48.42 10.57
C ASP A 41 0.92 47.67 11.86
N ASP A 42 1.42 46.44 11.73
CA ASP A 42 1.93 45.61 12.83
C ASP A 42 2.92 44.57 12.24
N PRO A 43 4.24 44.84 12.30
CA PRO A 43 5.22 43.93 11.71
C PRO A 43 5.25 42.56 12.40
N THR A 44 4.85 42.48 13.67
CA THR A 44 4.83 41.22 14.42
C THR A 44 3.60 40.37 14.09
N GLY A 45 2.43 41.00 13.95
CA GLY A 45 1.20 40.38 13.48
C GLY A 45 1.34 39.91 12.04
N ALA A 46 1.88 40.74 11.15
CA ALA A 46 2.15 40.37 9.77
C ALA A 46 3.09 39.16 9.65
N ALA A 47 4.16 39.11 10.44
CA ALA A 47 5.09 37.98 10.45
C ALA A 47 4.45 36.67 10.99
N ARG A 48 3.48 36.76 11.91
CA ARG A 48 2.72 35.59 12.39
C ARG A 48 1.73 35.11 11.33
N ALA A 49 0.97 36.03 10.73
CA ALA A 49 0.02 35.72 9.68
C ALA A 49 0.70 35.06 8.47
N GLU A 50 1.88 35.54 8.07
CA GLU A 50 2.63 34.97 6.95
C GLU A 50 3.14 33.55 7.24
N ARG A 51 3.61 33.30 8.46
CA ARG A 51 3.99 31.95 8.90
C ARG A 51 2.79 31.01 8.87
N ALA A 52 1.65 31.44 9.41
CA ALA A 52 0.42 30.65 9.39
C ALA A 52 -0.04 30.36 7.95
N ARG A 53 -0.01 31.35 7.05
CA ARG A 53 -0.32 31.15 5.61
C ARG A 53 0.60 30.15 4.94
N THR A 54 1.90 30.23 5.20
CA THR A 54 2.88 29.26 4.69
C THR A 54 2.56 27.86 5.17
N SER A 55 2.26 27.69 6.46
CA SER A 55 1.85 26.40 7.03
C SER A 55 0.54 25.88 6.44
N ILE A 56 -0.46 26.73 6.20
CA ILE A 56 -1.70 26.34 5.50
C ILE A 56 -1.38 25.83 4.09
N GLY A 57 -0.52 26.53 3.34
CA GLY A 57 -0.11 26.09 2.01
C GLY A 57 0.60 24.73 2.00
N GLN A 58 1.41 24.44 3.03
CA GLN A 58 2.05 23.13 3.21
C GLN A 58 1.02 22.04 3.53
N VAL A 59 0.03 22.34 4.36
CA VAL A 59 -1.07 21.41 4.68
C VAL A 59 -1.90 21.11 3.42
N ASP A 60 -2.23 22.12 2.62
CA ASP A 60 -2.98 21.94 1.37
C ASP A 60 -2.20 21.13 0.32
N ALA A 61 -0.88 21.28 0.26
CA ALA A 61 -0.02 20.42 -0.56
C ALA A 61 -0.03 18.96 -0.06
N SER A 62 0.01 18.77 1.27
CA SER A 62 -0.03 17.44 1.90
C SER A 62 -1.38 16.75 1.73
N GLN A 63 -2.49 17.49 1.79
CA GLN A 63 -3.83 16.96 1.54
C GLN A 63 -3.96 16.44 0.10
N ARG A 64 -3.49 17.20 -0.91
CA ARG A 64 -3.50 16.76 -2.30
C ARG A 64 -2.68 15.48 -2.52
N ALA A 65 -1.54 15.38 -1.83
CA ALA A 65 -0.70 14.19 -1.84
C ALA A 65 -1.40 12.98 -1.20
N LEU A 66 -2.08 13.19 -0.07
CA LEU A 66 -2.88 12.18 0.61
C LEU A 66 -4.03 11.69 -0.28
N ASP A 67 -4.78 12.60 -0.91
CA ASP A 67 -5.90 12.27 -1.79
C ASP A 67 -5.44 11.43 -2.99
N ALA A 68 -4.28 11.76 -3.57
CA ALA A 68 -3.67 10.97 -4.64
C ALA A 68 -3.31 9.55 -4.16
N SER A 69 -2.70 9.43 -2.97
CA SER A 69 -2.40 8.13 -2.36
C SER A 69 -3.66 7.32 -2.06
N ARG A 70 -4.70 7.94 -1.48
CA ARG A 70 -5.97 7.27 -1.18
C ARG A 70 -6.61 6.73 -2.44
N ASN A 71 -6.61 7.49 -3.53
CA ASN A 71 -7.10 7.03 -4.82
C ASN A 71 -6.32 5.79 -5.30
N SER A 72 -4.98 5.86 -5.33
CA SER A 72 -4.14 4.73 -5.72
C SER A 72 -4.37 3.48 -4.86
N MET A 73 -4.43 3.64 -3.53
CA MET A 73 -4.66 2.52 -2.60
C MET A 73 -6.05 1.92 -2.77
N THR A 74 -7.08 2.73 -3.03
CA THR A 74 -8.45 2.25 -3.30
C THR A 74 -8.49 1.42 -4.60
N LEU A 75 -7.81 1.89 -5.65
CA LEU A 75 -7.70 1.14 -6.92
C LEU A 75 -6.93 -0.18 -6.73
N ALA A 76 -5.82 -0.15 -5.99
CA ALA A 76 -5.02 -1.34 -5.69
C ALA A 76 -5.81 -2.36 -4.85
N GLU A 77 -6.55 -1.90 -3.83
CA GLU A 77 -7.43 -2.73 -3.01
C GLU A 77 -8.50 -3.44 -3.85
N SER A 78 -9.16 -2.69 -4.74
CA SER A 78 -10.14 -3.25 -5.68
C SER A 78 -9.49 -4.28 -6.61
N ALA A 79 -8.30 -3.99 -7.15
CA ALA A 79 -7.58 -4.93 -8.01
C ALA A 79 -7.20 -6.23 -7.28
N LEU A 80 -6.77 -6.15 -6.02
CA LEU A 80 -6.49 -7.33 -5.18
C LEU A 80 -7.78 -8.09 -4.82
N GLY A 81 -8.91 -7.39 -4.67
CA GLY A 81 -10.24 -7.99 -4.56
C GLY A 81 -10.59 -8.85 -5.77
N ASP A 82 -10.52 -8.25 -6.97
CA ASP A 82 -10.76 -8.94 -8.24
C ASP A 82 -9.83 -10.15 -8.42
N ALA A 83 -8.56 -10.00 -8.05
CA ALA A 83 -7.57 -11.08 -8.13
C ALA A 83 -7.93 -12.26 -7.22
N ASN A 84 -8.40 -12.00 -6.00
CA ASN A 84 -8.84 -13.04 -5.09
C ASN A 84 -10.06 -13.80 -5.64
N GLU A 85 -11.02 -13.12 -6.28
CA GLU A 85 -12.15 -13.78 -6.93
C GLU A 85 -11.70 -14.71 -8.06
N LEU A 86 -10.76 -14.27 -8.91
CA LEU A 86 -10.20 -15.12 -9.95
C LEU A 86 -9.43 -16.32 -9.37
N MET A 87 -8.69 -16.14 -8.27
CA MET A 87 -8.01 -17.23 -7.58
C MET A 87 -8.99 -18.27 -7.02
N GLN A 88 -10.14 -17.85 -6.51
CA GLN A 88 -11.20 -18.79 -6.11
C GLN A 88 -11.74 -19.58 -7.30
N GLN A 89 -11.99 -18.94 -8.45
CA GLN A 89 -12.43 -19.63 -9.67
C GLN A 89 -11.38 -20.62 -10.19
N ILE A 90 -10.10 -20.27 -10.10
CA ILE A 90 -8.98 -21.17 -10.45
C ILE A 90 -8.96 -22.36 -9.49
N ARG A 91 -9.10 -22.13 -8.19
CA ARG A 91 -9.16 -23.17 -7.17
C ARG A 91 -10.32 -24.14 -7.40
N GLU A 92 -11.52 -23.64 -7.68
CA GLU A 92 -12.69 -24.47 -8.03
C GLU A 92 -12.43 -25.32 -9.29
N THR A 93 -11.84 -24.70 -10.32
CA THR A 93 -11.50 -25.38 -11.57
C THR A 93 -10.43 -26.46 -11.33
N MET A 94 -9.48 -26.20 -10.42
CA MET A 94 -8.44 -27.15 -10.04
C MET A 94 -9.01 -28.31 -9.21
N LEU A 95 -9.92 -28.04 -8.27
CA LEU A 95 -10.64 -29.08 -7.52
C LEU A 95 -11.43 -29.99 -8.46
N ALA A 96 -12.12 -29.42 -9.47
CA ALA A 96 -12.75 -30.20 -10.52
C ALA A 96 -11.72 -31.04 -11.27
N ALA A 97 -10.59 -30.44 -11.66
CA ALA A 97 -9.51 -31.16 -12.33
C ALA A 97 -8.93 -32.29 -11.47
N GLY A 98 -9.05 -32.26 -10.14
CA GLY A 98 -8.67 -33.37 -9.25
C GLY A 98 -9.52 -34.63 -9.38
N ASN A 99 -10.69 -34.58 -10.04
CA ASN A 99 -11.57 -35.74 -10.17
C ASN A 99 -10.92 -36.86 -10.99
N ALA A 100 -10.80 -38.06 -10.40
CA ALA A 100 -10.16 -39.21 -11.02
C ALA A 100 -10.86 -39.72 -12.29
N SER A 101 -12.16 -39.47 -12.45
CA SER A 101 -12.94 -39.91 -13.61
C SER A 101 -12.73 -39.06 -14.86
N TYR A 102 -12.08 -37.90 -14.77
CA TYR A 102 -11.82 -37.06 -15.92
C TYR A 102 -10.70 -37.61 -16.82
N SER A 103 -11.00 -37.65 -18.10
CA SER A 103 -10.11 -38.00 -19.20
C SER A 103 -9.13 -36.86 -19.53
N ASP A 104 -8.06 -37.19 -20.24
CA ASP A 104 -7.06 -36.21 -20.68
C ASP A 104 -7.66 -35.04 -21.50
N PRO A 105 -8.60 -35.25 -22.45
CA PRO A 105 -9.27 -34.16 -23.15
C PRO A 105 -10.07 -33.21 -22.24
N GLU A 106 -10.74 -33.75 -21.20
CA GLU A 106 -11.50 -32.95 -20.23
C GLU A 106 -10.56 -32.10 -19.37
N ARG A 107 -9.46 -32.70 -18.89
CA ARG A 107 -8.40 -31.98 -18.14
C ARG A 107 -7.77 -30.88 -18.98
N LYS A 108 -7.53 -31.13 -20.26
CA LYS A 108 -7.04 -30.12 -21.21
C LYS A 108 -8.02 -28.96 -21.38
N SER A 109 -9.32 -29.23 -21.37
CA SER A 109 -10.35 -28.19 -21.44
C SER A 109 -10.36 -27.31 -20.18
N LEU A 110 -10.19 -27.93 -19.00
CA LEU A 110 -10.02 -27.19 -17.74
C LEU A 110 -8.73 -26.36 -17.74
N ALA A 111 -7.64 -26.87 -18.32
CA ALA A 111 -6.39 -26.12 -18.48
C ALA A 111 -6.58 -24.85 -19.33
N THR A 112 -7.37 -24.93 -20.40
CA THR A 112 -7.73 -23.74 -21.21
C THR A 112 -8.53 -22.72 -20.41
N LYS A 113 -9.44 -23.17 -19.54
CA LYS A 113 -10.16 -22.27 -18.63
C LYS A 113 -9.22 -21.57 -17.66
N ILE A 114 -8.30 -22.30 -17.01
CA ILE A 114 -7.30 -21.72 -16.11
C ILE A 114 -6.39 -20.75 -16.86
N GLN A 115 -6.02 -21.05 -18.11
CA GLN A 115 -5.24 -20.13 -18.95
C GLN A 115 -5.97 -18.79 -19.17
N GLY A 116 -7.27 -18.81 -19.47
CA GLY A 116 -8.04 -17.56 -19.57
C GLY A 116 -8.10 -16.76 -18.27
N LEU A 117 -8.22 -17.44 -17.12
CA LEU A 117 -8.20 -16.79 -15.79
C LEU A 117 -6.81 -16.23 -15.45
N ARG A 118 -5.73 -16.94 -15.83
CA ARG A 118 -4.35 -16.46 -15.71
C ARG A 118 -4.14 -15.16 -16.50
N ASP A 119 -4.63 -15.10 -17.74
CA ASP A 119 -4.46 -13.91 -18.59
C ASP A 119 -5.25 -12.71 -18.03
N GLN A 120 -6.42 -12.95 -17.43
CA GLN A 120 -7.16 -11.94 -16.69
C GLN A 120 -6.40 -11.46 -15.44
N LEU A 121 -5.80 -12.38 -14.67
CA LEU A 121 -4.95 -12.02 -13.53
C LEU A 121 -3.73 -11.18 -13.96
N LEU A 122 -3.11 -11.50 -15.10
CA LEU A 122 -2.01 -10.70 -15.63
C LEU A 122 -2.45 -9.28 -16.01
N SER A 123 -3.67 -9.12 -16.55
CA SER A 123 -4.26 -7.81 -16.80
C SER A 123 -4.49 -7.02 -15.50
N ILE A 124 -4.90 -7.70 -14.42
CA ILE A 124 -5.04 -7.07 -13.09
C ILE A 124 -3.68 -6.66 -12.52
N ALA A 125 -2.67 -7.53 -12.60
CA ALA A 125 -1.31 -7.22 -12.14
C ALA A 125 -0.69 -6.03 -12.90
N ASN A 126 -1.11 -5.81 -14.15
CA ASN A 126 -0.73 -4.68 -14.99
C ASN A 126 -1.79 -3.56 -15.05
N ARG A 127 -2.66 -3.43 -14.04
CA ARG A 127 -3.67 -2.36 -14.01
C ARG A 127 -3.02 -0.98 -13.87
N SER A 128 -3.42 -0.05 -14.75
CA SER A 128 -2.94 1.34 -14.72
C SER A 128 -3.59 2.15 -13.60
N ASP A 129 -2.86 3.15 -13.09
CA ASP A 129 -3.35 4.15 -12.16
C ASP A 129 -4.16 5.29 -12.83
N GLY A 130 -4.22 5.32 -14.17
CA GLY A 130 -4.88 6.37 -14.95
C GLY A 130 -4.07 7.65 -15.14
N ALA A 131 -2.92 7.79 -14.47
CA ALA A 131 -1.98 8.91 -14.58
C ALA A 131 -0.74 8.59 -15.43
N GLY A 132 -0.71 7.41 -16.06
CA GLY A 132 0.39 6.93 -16.89
C GLY A 132 1.33 5.94 -16.17
N GLY A 133 1.04 5.60 -14.91
CA GLY A 133 1.71 4.58 -14.13
C GLY A 133 0.87 3.30 -13.97
N PHE A 134 1.37 2.40 -13.14
CA PHE A 134 0.76 1.12 -12.80
C PHE A 134 0.65 0.94 -11.29
N LEU A 135 -0.44 0.34 -10.83
CA LEU A 135 -0.74 0.18 -9.41
C LEU A 135 0.30 -0.70 -8.69
N PHE A 136 0.79 -1.74 -9.37
CA PHE A 136 1.73 -2.74 -8.82
C PHE A 136 3.17 -2.55 -9.31
N SER A 137 3.58 -1.31 -9.62
CA SER A 137 4.91 -1.01 -10.16
C SER A 137 6.03 -0.83 -9.13
N GLY A 138 5.72 -0.88 -7.83
CA GLY A 138 6.71 -0.61 -6.79
C GLY A 138 7.28 0.82 -6.86
N GLN A 139 8.60 1.01 -6.87
CA GLN A 139 9.25 2.34 -7.02
C GLN A 139 9.14 2.93 -8.43
N GLY A 140 8.37 2.27 -9.29
CA GLY A 140 8.14 2.66 -10.67
C GLY A 140 8.84 1.73 -11.65
N THR A 141 8.28 1.71 -12.84
CA THR A 141 8.86 1.09 -14.03
C THR A 141 8.60 2.01 -15.21
N ASN A 142 9.51 2.03 -16.19
CA ASN A 142 9.33 2.79 -17.43
C ASN A 142 8.38 2.08 -18.43
N GLY A 143 7.82 0.92 -18.06
CA GLY A 143 6.94 0.11 -18.90
C GLY A 143 5.92 -0.71 -18.10
N THR A 144 5.35 -1.76 -18.69
CA THR A 144 4.44 -2.69 -18.00
C THR A 144 5.20 -3.49 -16.94
N PRO A 145 4.75 -3.54 -15.67
CA PRO A 145 5.52 -4.14 -14.58
C PRO A 145 5.67 -5.65 -14.69
N PHE A 146 4.67 -6.35 -15.22
CA PHE A 146 4.70 -7.80 -15.40
C PHE A 146 4.74 -8.16 -16.88
N LEU A 147 5.86 -8.71 -17.34
CA LEU A 147 6.04 -9.18 -18.71
C LEU A 147 5.91 -10.69 -18.79
N ASP A 148 5.05 -11.16 -19.70
CA ASP A 148 4.91 -12.59 -20.00
C ASP A 148 5.97 -13.02 -21.01
N ASN A 149 7.06 -13.61 -20.51
CA ASN A 149 8.12 -14.12 -21.36
C ASN A 149 7.76 -15.51 -21.88
N PRO A 150 7.99 -15.81 -23.16
CA PRO A 150 7.65 -17.11 -23.74
C PRO A 150 8.37 -18.22 -22.97
N VAL A 151 7.63 -19.27 -22.62
CA VAL A 151 8.15 -20.43 -21.91
C VAL A 151 9.27 -21.07 -22.73
N GLN A 152 10.48 -21.10 -22.18
CA GLN A 152 11.64 -21.73 -22.80
C GLN A 152 11.69 -23.20 -22.39
N ARG A 153 11.96 -24.08 -23.35
CA ARG A 153 12.01 -25.53 -23.13
C ARG A 153 13.35 -26.10 -23.58
N ASP A 154 13.85 -27.10 -22.86
CA ASP A 154 15.00 -27.89 -23.30
C ASP A 154 14.61 -28.89 -24.41
N ALA A 155 15.61 -29.62 -24.92
CA ALA A 155 15.41 -30.66 -25.94
C ALA A 155 14.55 -31.86 -25.44
N ALA A 156 14.41 -32.02 -24.13
CA ALA A 156 13.55 -33.03 -23.50
C ALA A 156 12.11 -32.50 -23.25
N GLY A 157 11.83 -31.24 -23.61
CA GLY A 157 10.55 -30.59 -23.44
C GLY A 157 10.32 -30.03 -22.04
N ASN A 158 11.28 -30.11 -21.12
CA ASN A 158 11.16 -29.55 -19.78
C ASN A 158 11.28 -28.03 -19.83
N ARG A 159 10.50 -27.33 -19.01
CA ARG A 159 10.61 -25.88 -18.86
C ARG A 159 11.96 -25.53 -18.20
N ILE A 160 12.75 -24.72 -18.90
CA ILE A 160 14.07 -24.22 -18.43
C ILE A 160 14.08 -22.72 -18.16
N GLY A 161 13.00 -22.02 -18.51
CA GLY A 161 12.87 -20.57 -18.31
C GLY A 161 11.56 -20.03 -18.86
N GLY A 162 11.44 -18.70 -18.85
CA GLY A 162 10.20 -17.99 -19.23
C GLY A 162 9.15 -17.97 -18.13
N GLY A 163 7.99 -17.39 -18.41
CA GLY A 163 6.95 -17.07 -17.43
C GLY A 163 6.88 -15.56 -17.17
N VAL A 164 5.93 -15.17 -16.31
CA VAL A 164 5.74 -13.77 -15.96
C VAL A 164 6.85 -13.32 -15.00
N GLY A 165 7.61 -12.31 -15.42
CA GLY A 165 8.65 -11.69 -14.60
C GLY A 165 8.32 -10.24 -14.27
N PHE A 166 8.70 -9.80 -13.07
CA PHE A 166 8.61 -8.40 -12.68
C PHE A 166 9.79 -7.59 -13.22
N GLU A 167 9.50 -6.57 -14.05
CA GLU A 167 10.43 -5.56 -14.57
C GLU A 167 10.20 -4.19 -13.90
N GLY A 168 10.22 -4.16 -12.57
CA GLY A 168 10.18 -2.92 -11.81
C GLY A 168 11.28 -2.84 -10.76
N VAL A 169 11.42 -1.66 -10.16
CA VAL A 169 12.32 -1.46 -9.02
C VAL A 169 11.52 -1.69 -7.73
N SER A 170 12.08 -2.49 -6.81
CA SER A 170 11.44 -2.77 -5.51
C SER A 170 11.29 -1.51 -4.65
N GLY A 171 10.22 -1.44 -3.84
CA GLY A 171 9.86 -0.32 -2.94
C GLY A 171 8.61 0.44 -3.41
N ASN A 172 8.39 1.68 -2.94
CA ASN A 172 7.19 2.48 -3.29
C ASN A 172 7.55 3.86 -3.84
N VAL A 173 6.79 4.36 -4.83
CA VAL A 173 6.79 5.78 -5.19
C VAL A 173 6.04 6.54 -4.11
N SER A 174 6.58 7.68 -3.69
CA SER A 174 5.95 8.45 -2.63
C SER A 174 5.98 9.95 -2.88
N THR A 175 5.02 10.63 -2.26
CA THR A 175 4.86 12.08 -2.33
C THR A 175 5.99 12.72 -1.54
N GLY A 176 6.96 13.35 -2.22
CA GLY A 176 8.16 13.96 -1.61
C GLY A 176 7.94 15.16 -0.68
N ASN A 177 6.83 15.17 0.07
CA ASN A 177 6.49 16.11 1.13
C ASN A 177 7.02 15.59 2.49
N LEU A 178 6.82 16.36 3.57
CA LEU A 178 7.22 15.97 4.94
C LEU A 178 6.63 14.62 5.39
N GLU A 179 5.47 14.25 4.84
CA GLU A 179 4.84 12.94 5.02
C GLU A 179 4.81 12.20 3.68
N ASN A 180 5.38 11.00 3.68
CA ASN A 180 5.60 10.18 2.48
C ASN A 180 4.41 9.22 2.33
N TYR A 181 3.44 9.53 1.47
CA TYR A 181 2.31 8.66 1.18
C TYR A 181 2.59 7.77 -0.05
N PRO A 182 2.33 6.46 -0.02
CA PRO A 182 2.59 5.57 -1.14
C PRO A 182 1.60 5.80 -2.28
N LEU A 183 2.09 5.84 -3.51
CA LEU A 183 1.28 5.97 -4.73
C LEU A 183 1.13 4.66 -5.49
N SER A 184 1.82 3.61 -5.04
CA SER A 184 1.89 2.29 -5.66
C SER A 184 2.05 1.21 -4.58
N VAL A 185 1.75 -0.02 -4.96
CA VAL A 185 2.00 -1.23 -4.17
C VAL A 185 3.19 -1.98 -4.77
N ASP A 186 3.98 -2.62 -3.93
CA ASP A 186 5.07 -3.49 -4.40
C ASP A 186 4.49 -4.74 -5.08
N GLY A 187 4.60 -4.78 -6.41
CA GLY A 187 4.12 -5.90 -7.21
C GLY A 187 4.87 -7.20 -6.93
N ARG A 188 6.16 -7.17 -6.59
CA ARG A 188 6.89 -8.42 -6.26
C ARG A 188 6.34 -9.04 -5.00
N MET A 189 6.07 -8.21 -4.00
CA MET A 189 5.46 -8.65 -2.76
C MET A 189 4.10 -9.31 -3.01
N ALA A 190 3.27 -8.71 -3.87
CA ALA A 190 1.95 -9.23 -4.20
C ALA A 190 1.98 -10.54 -5.02
N TRP A 191 2.82 -10.60 -6.06
CA TRP A 191 2.69 -11.61 -7.12
C TRP A 191 3.84 -12.62 -7.18
N GLU A 192 5.03 -12.31 -6.66
CA GLU A 192 6.25 -13.13 -6.79
C GLU A 192 6.81 -13.68 -5.46
N GLN A 193 6.33 -13.22 -4.30
CA GLN A 193 6.95 -13.50 -3.00
C GLN A 193 6.05 -14.25 -2.00
N ALA A 194 5.14 -15.09 -2.51
CA ALA A 194 4.38 -15.95 -1.61
C ALA A 194 5.31 -16.98 -0.95
N ARG A 195 4.94 -17.42 0.26
CA ARG A 195 5.70 -18.43 0.99
C ARG A 195 5.29 -19.83 0.52
N SER A 196 6.24 -20.65 0.09
CA SER A 196 5.97 -22.00 -0.43
C SER A 196 5.54 -23.00 0.64
N GLY A 197 4.98 -24.12 0.20
CA GLY A 197 4.64 -25.24 1.08
C GLY A 197 3.49 -24.94 2.05
N ASN A 198 3.60 -25.46 3.27
CA ASN A 198 2.65 -25.17 4.36
C ASN A 198 3.04 -23.92 5.18
N GLY A 199 3.95 -23.10 4.66
CA GLY A 199 4.50 -21.93 5.34
C GLY A 199 5.71 -22.22 6.23
N THR A 200 6.07 -23.48 6.51
CA THR A 200 7.32 -23.85 7.20
C THR A 200 8.20 -24.73 6.33
N PHE A 201 7.61 -25.74 5.71
CA PHE A 201 8.28 -26.61 4.75
C PHE A 201 7.37 -26.95 3.57
N GLU A 202 7.99 -27.33 2.47
CA GLU A 202 7.37 -27.80 1.25
C GLU A 202 7.61 -29.30 1.09
N THR A 203 6.52 -30.05 0.91
CA THR A 203 6.55 -31.47 0.60
C THR A 203 6.58 -31.70 -0.90
N GLY A 204 7.21 -32.79 -1.34
CA GLY A 204 7.25 -33.14 -2.75
C GLY A 204 7.62 -34.59 -2.99
N VAL A 205 7.61 -34.98 -4.25
CA VAL A 205 8.07 -36.31 -4.71
C VAL A 205 9.37 -36.15 -5.49
N ALA A 206 10.28 -37.10 -5.33
CA ALA A 206 11.48 -37.23 -6.13
C ALA A 206 11.40 -38.52 -6.97
N PRO A 207 12.19 -38.64 -8.05
CA PRO A 207 12.30 -39.89 -8.78
C PRO A 207 12.68 -41.04 -7.84
N ASN A 208 12.10 -42.20 -8.08
CA ASN A 208 12.38 -43.42 -7.33
C ASN A 208 13.89 -43.74 -7.40
N ALA A 209 14.52 -43.94 -6.25
CA ALA A 209 15.96 -44.11 -6.10
C ALA A 209 16.53 -45.34 -6.83
N LEU A 210 15.70 -46.34 -7.13
CA LEU A 210 16.10 -47.59 -7.78
C LEU A 210 15.80 -47.60 -9.27
N THR A 211 14.67 -47.01 -9.68
CA THR A 211 14.15 -47.12 -11.05
C THR A 211 14.22 -45.80 -11.83
N ASN A 212 14.46 -44.68 -11.15
CA ASN A 212 14.41 -43.33 -11.70
C ASN A 212 13.08 -42.96 -12.38
N LYS A 213 11.99 -43.65 -12.02
CA LYS A 213 10.62 -43.38 -12.47
C LYS A 213 9.88 -42.52 -11.44
N SER A 214 8.73 -41.98 -11.82
CA SER A 214 7.81 -41.32 -10.89
C SER A 214 7.44 -42.25 -9.72
N ALA A 215 7.36 -41.69 -8.52
CA ALA A 215 6.91 -42.42 -7.34
C ALA A 215 5.48 -42.95 -7.51
N THR A 216 5.17 -44.11 -6.93
CA THR A 216 3.84 -44.74 -7.01
C THR A 216 2.95 -44.41 -5.81
N GLY A 217 3.51 -43.75 -4.79
CA GLY A 217 2.77 -43.06 -3.72
C GLY A 217 2.70 -41.54 -3.91
N TRP A 218 1.84 -40.89 -3.13
CA TRP A 218 1.71 -39.43 -3.06
C TRP A 218 1.77 -38.95 -1.62
N VAL A 219 2.18 -37.70 -1.41
CA VAL A 219 2.35 -37.07 -0.09
C VAL A 219 1.42 -35.86 0.05
N ASP A 220 0.88 -35.68 1.26
CA ASP A 220 0.12 -34.48 1.61
C ASP A 220 1.04 -33.23 1.76
N ALA A 221 0.45 -32.07 2.07
CA ALA A 221 1.20 -30.83 2.28
C ALA A 221 2.04 -30.82 3.57
N GLY A 222 1.94 -31.87 4.39
CA GLY A 222 2.53 -31.94 5.72
C GLY A 222 1.97 -30.91 6.72
N ARG A 223 2.36 -31.06 7.98
CA ARG A 223 2.04 -30.14 9.07
C ARG A 223 3.19 -30.07 10.07
N VAL A 224 3.29 -28.95 10.78
CA VAL A 224 4.16 -28.81 11.94
C VAL A 224 3.44 -29.39 13.16
N THR A 225 4.11 -30.30 13.87
CA THR A 225 3.62 -30.92 15.11
C THR A 225 4.30 -30.38 16.35
N ASP A 226 5.58 -30.00 16.26
CA ASP A 226 6.34 -29.34 17.32
C ASP A 226 7.19 -28.21 16.72
N PRO A 227 6.79 -26.94 16.87
CA PRO A 227 7.55 -25.81 16.36
C PRO A 227 8.95 -25.67 16.95
N THR A 228 9.20 -26.19 18.15
CA THR A 228 10.49 -26.06 18.84
C THR A 228 11.55 -27.01 18.30
N ALA A 229 11.12 -28.07 17.62
CA ALA A 229 11.99 -29.10 17.04
C ALA A 229 12.33 -28.84 15.55
N ILE A 230 11.79 -27.78 14.94
CA ILE A 230 12.06 -27.43 13.54
C ILE A 230 13.51 -26.95 13.38
N THR A 231 14.25 -27.64 12.52
CA THR A 231 15.67 -27.38 12.24
C THR A 231 15.89 -26.41 11.08
N GLY A 232 14.96 -26.34 10.13
CA GLY A 232 15.15 -25.64 8.85
C GLY A 232 16.02 -26.40 7.85
N ASP A 233 16.23 -27.71 8.06
CA ASP A 233 16.98 -28.57 7.14
C ASP A 233 16.12 -29.14 5.99
N SER A 234 16.77 -29.63 4.95
CA SER A 234 16.13 -30.39 3.86
C SER A 234 16.21 -31.88 4.14
N TYR A 235 15.14 -32.60 3.82
CA TYR A 235 15.01 -34.02 4.10
C TYR A 235 14.53 -34.81 2.87
N SER A 236 15.01 -36.04 2.76
CA SER A 236 14.44 -37.06 1.89
C SER A 236 13.90 -38.24 2.72
N ILE A 237 12.80 -38.82 2.27
CA ILE A 237 12.15 -39.96 2.90
C ILE A 237 12.11 -41.07 1.86
N VAL A 238 12.86 -42.13 2.10
CA VAL A 238 12.96 -43.27 1.18
C VAL A 238 12.15 -44.43 1.75
N ILE A 239 11.22 -44.94 0.93
CA ILE A 239 10.48 -46.17 1.24
C ILE A 239 11.36 -47.37 0.84
N SER A 240 11.47 -48.34 1.73
CA SER A 240 12.28 -49.55 1.51
C SER A 240 11.50 -50.82 1.77
N GLY A 241 11.72 -51.83 0.93
CA GLY A 241 11.12 -53.15 1.02
C GLY A 241 9.78 -53.30 0.29
N THR A 242 9.10 -54.43 0.54
CA THR A 242 7.87 -54.80 -0.16
C THR A 242 6.69 -54.87 0.81
N ALA A 243 5.52 -54.40 0.38
CA ALA A 243 4.31 -54.45 1.19
C ALA A 243 3.96 -55.90 1.58
N PRO A 244 3.49 -56.16 2.82
CA PRO A 244 3.15 -55.18 3.87
C PRO A 244 4.32 -54.85 4.82
N SER A 245 5.53 -55.38 4.60
CA SER A 245 6.69 -55.22 5.50
C SER A 245 7.62 -54.09 5.06
N GLN A 246 7.04 -52.97 4.62
CA GLN A 246 7.82 -51.80 4.22
C GLN A 246 8.35 -51.04 5.44
N THR A 247 9.43 -50.31 5.24
CA THR A 247 9.97 -49.34 6.21
C THR A 247 10.16 -48.01 5.51
N TYR A 248 10.21 -46.92 6.28
CA TYR A 248 10.68 -45.64 5.78
C TYR A 248 11.96 -45.26 6.51
N THR A 249 12.86 -44.57 5.81
CA THR A 249 14.02 -43.92 6.42
C THR A 249 14.04 -42.46 5.99
N VAL A 250 14.15 -41.56 6.96
CA VAL A 250 14.28 -40.12 6.76
C VAL A 250 15.76 -39.77 6.83
N PHE A 251 16.28 -39.15 5.77
CA PHE A 251 17.62 -38.63 5.69
C PHE A 251 17.60 -37.11 5.74
N ASN A 252 18.51 -36.53 6.54
CA ASN A 252 18.78 -35.10 6.54
C ASN A 252 19.83 -34.79 5.47
N GLU A 253 19.40 -34.12 4.40
CA GLU A 253 20.23 -33.76 3.25
C GLU A 253 21.18 -32.60 3.57
N THR A 254 20.79 -31.69 4.46
CA THR A 254 21.66 -30.57 4.87
C THR A 254 22.88 -31.07 5.65
N GLN A 255 22.72 -32.14 6.43
CA GLN A 255 23.76 -32.72 7.28
C GLN A 255 24.57 -33.83 6.59
N GLY A 256 24.53 -33.91 5.26
CA GLY A 256 25.29 -34.91 4.50
C GLY A 256 24.61 -36.27 4.38
N HIS A 257 23.28 -36.27 4.20
CA HIS A 257 22.46 -37.47 3.98
C HIS A 257 22.50 -38.45 5.16
N VAL A 258 22.34 -37.94 6.38
CA VAL A 258 22.39 -38.74 7.62
C VAL A 258 20.98 -39.22 8.00
N PRO A 259 20.79 -40.51 8.35
CA PRO A 259 19.48 -40.99 8.79
C PRO A 259 19.10 -40.39 10.15
N VAL A 260 17.94 -39.76 10.23
CA VAL A 260 17.42 -39.09 11.45
C VAL A 260 16.21 -39.79 12.06
N ALA A 261 15.44 -40.53 11.25
CA ALA A 261 14.31 -41.32 11.71
C ALA A 261 14.11 -42.53 10.81
N SER A 262 13.67 -43.65 11.37
CA SER A 262 13.26 -44.83 10.61
C SER A 262 12.25 -45.64 11.41
N ASP A 263 11.22 -46.15 10.74
CA ASP A 263 10.21 -47.00 11.35
C ASP A 263 9.52 -47.86 10.26
N ASN A 264 8.66 -48.78 10.69
CA ASN A 264 7.79 -49.53 9.81
C ASN A 264 6.83 -48.59 9.06
N PHE A 265 6.61 -48.89 7.79
CA PHE A 265 5.75 -48.12 6.91
C PHE A 265 4.50 -48.92 6.56
N SER A 266 3.34 -48.29 6.73
CA SER A 266 2.10 -48.72 6.08
C SER A 266 1.43 -47.52 5.42
N THR A 267 0.80 -47.74 4.26
CA THR A 267 0.14 -46.68 3.51
C THR A 267 -0.91 -45.94 4.35
N GLY A 268 -0.93 -44.62 4.25
CA GLY A 268 -1.81 -43.75 5.03
C GLY A 268 -1.28 -43.39 6.42
N ASN A 269 -0.16 -43.96 6.87
CA ASN A 269 0.46 -43.56 8.13
C ASN A 269 1.18 -42.22 8.00
N THR A 270 1.16 -41.46 9.10
CA THR A 270 1.93 -40.22 9.22
C THR A 270 3.38 -40.52 9.59
N VAL A 271 4.30 -40.13 8.72
CA VAL A 271 5.74 -40.06 8.98
C VAL A 271 6.03 -38.81 9.81
N LYS A 272 6.74 -38.96 10.93
CA LYS A 272 7.07 -37.87 11.87
C LYS A 272 8.58 -37.81 12.11
N PHE A 273 9.16 -36.62 12.06
CA PHE A 273 10.58 -36.37 12.30
C PHE A 273 10.80 -34.88 12.56
N ASP A 274 11.75 -34.51 13.42
CA ASP A 274 12.19 -33.13 13.64
C ASP A 274 11.05 -32.08 13.72
N GLY A 275 10.00 -32.40 14.48
CA GLY A 275 8.83 -31.54 14.68
C GLY A 275 7.86 -31.47 13.49
N MET A 276 8.17 -32.11 12.37
CA MET A 276 7.34 -32.19 11.17
C MET A 276 6.58 -33.52 11.09
N ALA A 277 5.46 -33.48 10.37
CA ALA A 277 4.66 -34.64 10.06
C ALA A 277 4.11 -34.58 8.64
N MET A 278 4.13 -35.69 7.91
CA MET A 278 3.53 -35.82 6.59
C MET A 278 2.90 -37.19 6.40
N THR A 279 1.87 -37.27 5.57
CA THR A 279 1.15 -38.52 5.31
C THR A 279 1.44 -38.97 3.90
N ILE A 280 1.98 -40.18 3.75
CA ILE A 280 2.23 -40.82 2.46
C ILE A 280 1.11 -41.82 2.20
N SER A 281 0.45 -41.69 1.05
CA SER A 281 -0.70 -42.47 0.63
C SER A 281 -0.49 -43.08 -0.75
N GLY A 282 -1.42 -43.93 -1.19
CA GLY A 282 -1.30 -44.70 -2.43
C GLY A 282 -0.59 -46.04 -2.21
N ALA A 283 0.14 -46.50 -3.23
CA ALA A 283 0.87 -47.77 -3.17
C ALA A 283 2.35 -47.52 -3.44
N PRO A 284 3.09 -46.88 -2.51
CA PRO A 284 4.51 -46.61 -2.72
C PRO A 284 5.30 -47.91 -2.83
N SER A 285 6.26 -47.90 -3.74
CA SER A 285 7.13 -49.04 -4.05
C SER A 285 8.50 -48.89 -3.39
N ASP A 286 9.28 -49.97 -3.41
CA ASP A 286 10.67 -49.94 -2.95
C ASP A 286 11.47 -48.86 -3.72
N GLY A 287 12.19 -48.02 -2.98
CA GLY A 287 12.94 -46.89 -3.53
C GLY A 287 12.12 -45.63 -3.80
N ASP A 288 10.81 -45.58 -3.53
CA ASP A 288 10.06 -44.33 -3.68
C ASP A 288 10.57 -43.27 -2.71
N THR A 289 10.83 -42.07 -3.23
CA THR A 289 11.45 -40.99 -2.47
C THR A 289 10.52 -39.78 -2.39
N PHE A 290 10.28 -39.33 -1.17
CA PHE A 290 9.55 -38.09 -0.86
C PHE A 290 10.51 -37.07 -0.28
N THR A 291 10.17 -35.80 -0.37
CA THR A 291 11.03 -34.71 0.10
C THR A 291 10.28 -33.77 1.02
N ALA A 292 11.00 -33.21 1.98
CA ALA A 292 10.56 -32.08 2.79
C ALA A 292 11.66 -31.02 2.76
N LYS A 293 11.42 -29.91 2.08
CA LYS A 293 12.38 -28.80 1.94
C LYS A 293 11.89 -27.60 2.74
N PRO A 294 12.77 -26.76 3.31
CA PRO A 294 12.35 -25.52 3.96
C PRO A 294 11.56 -24.63 3.01
N SER A 295 10.51 -23.97 3.53
CA SER A 295 9.73 -23.01 2.75
C SER A 295 10.55 -21.78 2.39
N THR A 296 10.36 -21.28 1.18
CA THR A 296 11.01 -20.08 0.63
C THR A 296 9.96 -19.03 0.26
N ASN A 297 10.35 -17.75 0.19
CA ASN A 297 9.48 -16.62 -0.18
C ASN A 297 9.65 -16.23 -1.66
N ASP A 298 9.76 -17.22 -2.53
CA ASP A 298 9.98 -17.05 -3.98
C ASP A 298 8.89 -17.74 -4.81
N LEU A 299 7.78 -18.15 -4.17
CA LEU A 299 6.67 -18.77 -4.88
C LEU A 299 5.92 -17.69 -5.67
N LYS A 300 6.07 -17.75 -7.00
CA LYS A 300 5.41 -16.83 -7.92
C LYS A 300 4.05 -17.35 -8.35
N LEU A 301 3.04 -16.50 -8.28
CA LEU A 301 1.67 -16.85 -8.65
C LEU A 301 1.58 -17.37 -10.08
N PHE A 302 2.18 -16.66 -11.04
CA PHE A 302 2.10 -17.04 -12.45
C PHE A 302 2.87 -18.33 -12.76
N ASP A 303 3.97 -18.63 -12.04
CA ASP A 303 4.66 -19.91 -12.19
C ASP A 303 3.83 -21.08 -11.67
N VAL A 304 3.09 -20.89 -10.56
CA VAL A 304 2.14 -21.88 -10.05
C VAL A 304 1.02 -22.13 -11.08
N LEU A 305 0.47 -21.08 -11.69
CA LEU A 305 -0.55 -21.20 -12.72
C LEU A 305 -0.03 -21.88 -13.98
N ASP A 306 1.17 -21.52 -14.44
CA ASP A 306 1.78 -22.12 -15.63
C ASP A 306 2.09 -23.60 -15.41
N ARG A 307 2.65 -23.95 -14.26
CA ARG A 307 2.87 -25.34 -13.86
C ARG A 307 1.55 -26.12 -13.75
N THR A 308 0.49 -25.47 -13.25
CA THR A 308 -0.85 -26.07 -13.19
C THR A 308 -1.38 -26.36 -14.59
N ILE A 309 -1.37 -25.37 -15.48
CA ILE A 309 -1.82 -25.49 -16.88
C ILE A 309 -1.03 -26.59 -17.60
N GLU A 310 0.28 -26.62 -17.42
CA GLU A 310 1.16 -27.63 -17.99
C GLU A 310 0.81 -29.02 -17.49
N SER A 311 0.70 -29.21 -16.17
CA SER A 311 0.35 -30.50 -15.57
C SER A 311 -0.99 -31.05 -16.08
N LEU A 312 -1.98 -30.18 -16.33
CA LEU A 312 -3.29 -30.58 -16.85
C LEU A 312 -3.28 -30.87 -18.36
N LYS A 313 -2.31 -30.33 -19.10
CA LYS A 313 -2.13 -30.60 -20.54
C LYS A 313 -1.30 -31.86 -20.80
N THR A 314 -0.51 -32.33 -19.84
CA THR A 314 0.28 -33.56 -19.95
C THR A 314 -0.63 -34.80 -19.99
N THR A 315 -0.57 -35.54 -21.10
CA THR A 315 -1.34 -36.76 -21.34
C THR A 315 -0.63 -38.01 -20.82
N GLY A 316 -1.38 -39.07 -20.51
CA GLY A 316 -0.81 -40.37 -20.15
C GLY A 316 -0.22 -40.46 -18.74
N ARG A 317 -0.58 -39.53 -17.85
CA ARG A 317 -0.20 -39.57 -16.43
C ARG A 317 -0.97 -40.67 -15.70
N THR A 318 -0.29 -41.34 -14.78
CA THR A 318 -0.91 -42.28 -13.84
C THR A 318 -1.82 -41.54 -12.86
N GLY A 319 -2.78 -42.25 -12.26
CA GLY A 319 -3.67 -41.68 -11.24
C GLY A 319 -2.90 -41.05 -10.06
N THR A 320 -1.81 -41.68 -9.63
CA THR A 320 -0.93 -41.14 -8.58
C THR A 320 -0.29 -39.82 -8.99
N GLU A 321 0.26 -39.71 -10.20
CA GLU A 321 0.88 -38.47 -10.70
C GLU A 321 -0.15 -37.34 -10.82
N VAL A 322 -1.38 -37.66 -11.24
CA VAL A 322 -2.49 -36.71 -11.27
C VAL A 322 -2.81 -36.22 -9.86
N THR A 323 -2.99 -37.13 -8.90
CA THR A 323 -3.30 -36.79 -7.50
C THR A 323 -2.19 -35.96 -6.87
N GLN A 324 -0.93 -36.36 -7.01
CA GLN A 324 0.21 -35.62 -6.47
C GLN A 324 0.30 -34.21 -7.05
N ALA A 325 0.23 -34.07 -8.38
CA ALA A 325 0.28 -32.76 -9.03
C ALA A 325 -0.89 -31.87 -8.57
N ASN A 326 -2.09 -32.44 -8.41
CA ASN A 326 -3.25 -31.70 -7.94
C ASN A 326 -3.08 -31.19 -6.51
N LEU A 327 -2.56 -32.02 -5.59
CA LEU A 327 -2.30 -31.62 -4.21
C LEU A 327 -1.25 -30.51 -4.12
N LEU A 328 -0.13 -30.62 -4.87
CA LEU A 328 0.91 -29.59 -4.89
C LEU A 328 0.40 -28.27 -5.48
N ASN A 329 -0.34 -28.35 -6.59
CA ASN A 329 -0.89 -27.15 -7.21
C ASN A 329 -1.95 -26.48 -6.31
N LEU A 330 -2.84 -27.23 -5.67
CA LEU A 330 -3.82 -26.66 -4.73
C LEU A 330 -3.15 -26.01 -3.51
N ARG A 331 -2.15 -26.67 -2.92
CA ARG A 331 -1.37 -26.12 -1.81
C ARG A 331 -0.72 -24.79 -2.21
N ASP A 332 -0.06 -24.75 -3.36
CA ASP A 332 0.65 -23.56 -3.81
C ASP A 332 -0.32 -22.45 -4.26
N LEU A 333 -1.48 -22.80 -4.84
CA LEU A 333 -2.58 -21.88 -5.14
C LEU A 333 -3.14 -21.23 -3.87
N ASP A 334 -3.35 -22.03 -2.81
CA ASP A 334 -3.82 -21.53 -1.51
C ASP A 334 -2.75 -20.63 -0.87
N ALA A 335 -1.47 -20.95 -1.01
CA ALA A 335 -0.37 -20.13 -0.51
C ALA A 335 -0.30 -18.75 -1.20
N VAL A 336 -0.40 -18.70 -2.54
CA VAL A 336 -0.39 -17.42 -3.27
C VAL A 336 -1.67 -16.62 -3.05
N ALA A 337 -2.84 -17.27 -2.90
CA ALA A 337 -4.09 -16.60 -2.54
C ALA A 337 -4.04 -16.00 -1.12
N GLY A 338 -3.44 -16.72 -0.16
CA GLY A 338 -3.14 -16.22 1.18
C GLY A 338 -2.22 -15.00 1.14
N ASN A 339 -1.19 -15.02 0.29
CA ASN A 339 -0.31 -13.88 0.09
C ASN A 339 -1.05 -12.64 -0.45
N LEU A 340 -1.88 -12.79 -1.47
CA LEU A 340 -2.71 -11.70 -2.01
C LEU A 340 -3.63 -11.11 -0.94
N THR A 341 -4.22 -11.95 -0.09
CA THR A 341 -5.04 -11.51 1.05
C THR A 341 -4.23 -10.74 2.10
N ASN A 342 -2.99 -11.16 2.36
CA ASN A 342 -2.09 -10.45 3.26
C ASN A 342 -1.70 -9.07 2.70
N VAL A 343 -1.33 -8.99 1.43
CA VAL A 343 -1.01 -7.69 0.78
C VAL A 343 -2.23 -6.78 0.76
N ARG A 344 -3.42 -7.32 0.46
CA ARG A 344 -4.68 -6.58 0.53
C ARG A 344 -4.92 -6.01 1.94
N SER A 345 -4.63 -6.80 2.96
CA SER A 345 -4.73 -6.34 4.36
C SER A 345 -3.75 -5.21 4.69
N GLN A 346 -2.52 -5.25 4.14
CA GLN A 346 -1.54 -4.17 4.27
C GLN A 346 -1.99 -2.88 3.56
N VAL A 347 -2.60 -2.99 2.37
CA VAL A 347 -3.22 -1.85 1.68
C VAL A 347 -4.37 -1.26 2.51
N GLY A 348 -5.17 -2.12 3.14
CA GLY A 348 -6.19 -1.73 4.11
C GLY A 348 -5.64 -0.95 5.30
N GLU A 349 -4.54 -1.41 5.90
CA GLU A 349 -3.85 -0.70 6.97
C GLU A 349 -3.32 0.66 6.49
N GLN A 350 -2.77 0.72 5.27
CA GLN A 350 -2.31 1.96 4.69
C GLN A 350 -3.45 2.97 4.52
N MET A 351 -4.64 2.54 4.09
CA MET A 351 -5.81 3.41 4.00
C MET A 351 -6.23 3.96 5.37
N ASN A 352 -6.22 3.13 6.42
CA ASN A 352 -6.49 3.61 7.79
C ASN A 352 -5.46 4.65 8.26
N ASN A 353 -4.18 4.47 7.90
CA ASN A 353 -3.13 5.44 8.19
C ASN A 353 -3.32 6.76 7.44
N LEU A 354 -3.85 6.72 6.21
CA LEU A 354 -4.23 7.91 5.44
C LEU A 354 -5.40 8.63 6.12
N ASP A 355 -6.42 7.93 6.58
CA ASP A 355 -7.56 8.54 7.29
C ASP A 355 -7.11 9.26 8.58
N GLY A 356 -6.22 8.65 9.36
CA GLY A 356 -5.63 9.28 10.53
C GLY A 356 -4.78 10.51 10.20
N SER A 357 -4.05 10.46 9.07
CA SER A 357 -3.25 11.59 8.60
C SER A 357 -4.11 12.75 8.09
N GLU A 358 -5.22 12.46 7.41
CA GLU A 358 -6.20 13.46 6.98
C GLU A 358 -6.77 14.21 8.19
N SER A 359 -7.20 13.49 9.23
CA SER A 359 -7.73 14.12 10.45
C SER A 359 -6.70 15.05 11.11
N ARG A 360 -5.43 14.64 11.16
CA ARG A 360 -4.33 15.46 11.67
C ARG A 360 -4.11 16.72 10.81
N LEU A 361 -4.08 16.57 9.49
CA LEU A 361 -3.91 17.68 8.55
C LEU A 361 -5.08 18.67 8.64
N GLN A 362 -6.32 18.19 8.73
CA GLN A 362 -7.51 19.05 8.93
C GLN A 362 -7.40 19.84 10.24
N THR A 363 -7.01 19.19 11.34
CA THR A 363 -6.79 19.85 12.63
C THR A 363 -5.70 20.92 12.54
N LEU A 364 -4.58 20.60 11.90
CA LEU A 364 -3.47 21.53 11.70
C LEU A 364 -3.88 22.71 10.82
N LYS A 365 -4.71 22.49 9.80
CA LYS A 365 -5.25 23.56 8.95
C LYS A 365 -6.10 24.53 9.76
N VAL A 366 -7.04 24.02 10.55
CA VAL A 366 -7.92 24.85 11.40
C VAL A 366 -7.10 25.64 12.43
N TYR A 367 -6.11 25.01 13.05
CA TYR A 367 -5.19 25.68 13.98
C TYR A 367 -4.46 26.85 13.31
N ASN A 368 -3.86 26.64 12.14
CA ASN A 368 -3.16 27.71 11.43
C ASN A 368 -4.11 28.79 10.91
N GLN A 369 -5.34 28.44 10.52
CA GLN A 369 -6.38 29.43 10.18
C GLN A 369 -6.76 30.30 11.37
N ALA A 370 -6.87 29.71 12.57
CA ALA A 370 -7.11 30.46 13.80
C ALA A 370 -5.94 31.38 14.16
N GLU A 371 -4.70 30.91 14.03
CA GLU A 371 -3.48 31.74 14.22
C GLU A 371 -3.40 32.89 13.20
N GLN A 372 -3.74 32.63 11.93
CA GLN A 372 -3.82 33.66 10.91
C GLN A 372 -4.86 34.71 11.28
N SER A 373 -6.08 34.29 11.62
CA SER A 373 -7.18 35.17 12.00
C SER A 373 -6.84 36.01 13.23
N ALA A 374 -6.30 35.39 14.29
CA ALA A 374 -5.86 36.10 15.49
C ALA A 374 -4.75 37.14 15.22
N ALA A 375 -3.93 36.91 14.18
CA ALA A 375 -2.86 37.81 13.79
C ALA A 375 -3.33 38.97 12.89
N GLU A 376 -4.27 38.73 11.96
CA GLU A 376 -4.60 39.70 10.90
C GLU A 376 -6.03 40.27 10.95
N ASP A 377 -7.00 39.55 11.51
CA ASP A 377 -8.41 39.93 11.41
C ASP A 377 -8.79 41.01 12.43
N LEU A 378 -9.75 41.85 12.06
CA LEU A 378 -10.31 42.89 12.91
C LEU A 378 -11.50 42.32 13.68
N ASP A 379 -11.54 42.56 15.00
CA ASP A 379 -12.79 42.45 15.75
C ASP A 379 -13.73 43.56 15.27
N MET A 380 -14.71 43.22 14.46
CA MET A 380 -15.67 44.16 13.87
C MET A 380 -16.42 44.97 14.93
N THR A 381 -16.68 44.40 16.11
CA THR A 381 -17.40 45.12 17.18
C THR A 381 -16.54 46.26 17.72
N GLN A 382 -15.27 45.96 18.01
CA GLN A 382 -14.32 46.98 18.44
C GLN A 382 -14.04 47.97 17.30
N GLY A 383 -13.86 47.48 16.07
CA GLY A 383 -13.60 48.32 14.90
C GLY A 383 -14.69 49.33 14.61
N ILE A 384 -15.97 48.94 14.71
CA ILE A 384 -17.11 49.85 14.54
C ILE A 384 -17.11 50.91 15.64
N SER A 385 -16.84 50.49 16.89
CA SER A 385 -16.79 51.40 18.04
C SER A 385 -15.66 52.43 17.89
N ASP A 386 -14.47 52.00 17.47
CA ASP A 386 -13.31 52.87 17.23
C ASP A 386 -13.57 53.86 16.10
N PHE A 387 -14.15 53.39 14.99
CA PHE A 387 -14.52 54.27 13.88
C PHE A 387 -15.55 55.33 14.29
N GLN A 388 -16.59 54.96 15.04
CA GLN A 388 -17.58 55.92 15.56
C GLN A 388 -16.94 56.95 16.50
N ASN A 389 -16.01 56.51 17.35
CA ASN A 389 -15.26 57.41 18.23
C ASN A 389 -14.38 58.39 17.43
N GLN A 390 -13.69 57.90 16.40
CA GLN A 390 -12.87 58.75 15.52
C GLN A 390 -13.71 59.74 14.71
N GLN A 391 -14.84 59.30 14.15
CA GLN A 391 -15.79 60.17 13.46
C GLN A 391 -16.30 61.28 14.39
N THR A 392 -16.75 60.92 15.60
CA THR A 392 -17.21 61.88 16.60
C THR A 392 -16.11 62.87 17.00
N GLY A 393 -14.88 62.38 17.16
CA GLY A 393 -13.71 63.20 17.48
C GLY A 393 -13.33 64.17 16.35
N TYR A 394 -13.45 63.74 15.09
CA TYR A 394 -13.23 64.59 13.91
C TYR A 394 -14.30 65.69 13.82
N ASP A 395 -15.58 65.35 14.01
CA ASP A 395 -16.67 66.32 14.05
C ASP A 395 -16.52 67.34 15.17
N ALA A 396 -16.08 66.90 16.35
CA ALA A 396 -15.77 67.79 17.48
C ALA A 396 -14.60 68.73 17.14
N ALA A 397 -13.53 68.23 16.53
CA ALA A 397 -12.40 69.04 16.11
C ALA A 397 -12.79 70.10 15.06
N LEU A 398 -13.64 69.74 14.09
CA LEU A 398 -14.20 70.68 13.11
C LEU A 398 -15.01 71.79 13.79
N LYS A 399 -15.84 71.44 14.78
CA LYS A 399 -16.60 72.42 15.58
C LYS A 399 -15.67 73.35 16.35
N THR A 400 -14.66 72.83 17.03
CA THR A 400 -13.68 73.65 17.78
C THR A 400 -12.87 74.56 16.85
N TYR A 401 -12.44 74.06 15.70
CA TYR A 401 -11.77 74.87 14.68
C TYR A 401 -12.67 76.02 14.19
N SER A 402 -13.95 75.75 13.92
CA SER A 402 -14.90 76.78 13.51
C SER A 402 -15.13 77.85 14.60
N MET A 403 -15.09 77.47 15.88
CA MET A 403 -15.20 78.40 17.02
C MET A 403 -13.95 79.27 17.17
N VAL A 404 -12.75 78.69 17.02
CA VAL A 404 -11.47 79.43 17.06
C VAL A 404 -11.37 80.40 15.88
N GLN A 405 -11.78 79.98 14.68
CA GLN A 405 -11.88 80.85 13.51
C GLN A 405 -12.79 82.06 13.77
N ARG A 406 -13.98 81.83 14.33
CA ARG A 406 -14.93 82.89 14.72
C ARG A 406 -14.35 83.84 15.77
N MET A 407 -13.72 83.34 16.83
CA MET A 407 -13.11 84.20 17.86
C MET A 407 -11.98 85.08 17.31
N SER A 408 -11.16 84.56 16.40
CA SER A 408 -10.08 85.36 15.78
C SER A 408 -10.63 86.51 14.92
N LEU A 409 -11.75 86.30 14.22
CA LEU A 409 -12.44 87.31 13.42
C LEU A 409 -13.07 88.40 14.30
N PHE A 410 -13.69 88.02 15.42
CA PHE A 410 -14.24 89.00 16.37
C PHE A 410 -13.13 89.84 17.04
N GLN A 411 -11.97 89.26 17.36
CA GLN A 411 -10.81 90.02 17.87
C GLN A 411 -10.12 90.89 16.80
N TYR A 412 -10.21 90.51 15.53
CA TYR A 412 -9.72 91.27 14.39
C TYR A 412 -10.63 92.47 14.04
N ILE A 413 -11.94 92.36 14.30
CA ILE A 413 -12.93 93.42 14.05
C ILE A 413 -13.05 94.40 15.25
N ASN A 414 -12.72 93.95 16.47
CA ASN A 414 -12.75 94.78 17.69
C ASN A 414 -11.40 95.44 18.08
N ASN A 415 -10.40 95.40 17.20
CA ASN A 415 -9.24 96.31 17.20
C ASN A 415 -9.21 97.06 15.88
#